data_AF-T1B4H7-F1
#
_entry.id   AF-T1B4H7-F1
#
_cell.length_a   1.000
_cell.length_b   1.000
_cell.length_c   1.000
_cell.angle_alpha   90.00
_cell.angle_beta   90.00
_cell.angle_gamma   90.00
#
_symmetry.space_group_name_H-M   'P 1'
#
loop_
_entity.id
_entity.type
_entity.pdbx_description
1 polymer ?
#
loop_
_entity_poly.entity_id
_entity_poly.type
_entity_poly.pdbx_seq_one_letter_code
_entity_poly.pdbx_strand_id
1 'polypeptide(L)'
;GNRMYIGIDAHKLSESVCVTDNEGKIVEEYRMDNTEENWTAFMKKYHKDTEIAVETSTTGKYVAHLLRDNGFHLHLANSKELKLIFKSKKKTDRNDARILARLLRTGDLPESYLPTKEIDDIRTMIRYRRSLGEDITAIKNRVHAILTRNGISITASDIFGKRSLSKILESSKKMSGADNIVLTDLISQFNGISEGLRRCRISLH
;
A
#
# COMPACT_ATOMS: atom_id res chain seq x y z
N GLY A 1 24.63 -24.28 -15.30
CA GLY A 1 25.34 -23.33 -14.44
C GLY A 1 24.86 -23.51 -13.02
N ASN A 2 25.66 -23.11 -12.02
CA ASN A 2 25.23 -23.14 -10.62
C ASN A 2 24.17 -22.06 -10.41
N ARG A 3 22.89 -22.47 -10.32
CA ARG A 3 21.76 -21.56 -10.14
C ARG A 3 21.88 -20.85 -8.79
N MET A 4 21.74 -19.53 -8.79
CA MET A 4 21.80 -18.71 -7.58
C MET A 4 20.40 -18.31 -7.12
N TYR A 5 20.24 -18.18 -5.81
CA TYR A 5 18.99 -17.79 -5.16
C TYR A 5 19.26 -16.56 -4.31
N ILE A 6 18.54 -15.48 -4.60
CA ILE A 6 18.69 -14.19 -3.91
C ILE A 6 17.42 -13.89 -3.13
N GLY A 7 17.59 -13.57 -1.85
CA GLY A 7 16.56 -12.95 -1.04
C GLY A 7 16.86 -11.47 -0.87
N ILE A 8 15.87 -10.62 -1.13
CA ILE A 8 15.95 -9.16 -0.95
C ILE A 8 14.87 -8.74 0.03
N ASP A 9 15.30 -8.19 1.16
CA ASP A 9 14.43 -7.52 2.11
C ASP A 9 14.44 -6.02 1.84
N ALA A 10 13.35 -5.54 1.24
CA ALA A 10 13.25 -4.21 0.67
C ALA A 10 12.66 -3.17 1.62
N HIS A 11 13.48 -2.17 1.96
CA HIS A 11 13.10 -1.06 2.84
C HIS A 11 13.20 0.29 2.12
N LYS A 12 12.62 1.33 2.73
CA LYS A 12 12.53 2.66 2.11
C LYS A 12 13.87 3.25 1.65
N LEU A 13 14.95 2.99 2.38
CA LEU A 13 16.26 3.64 2.13
C LEU A 13 17.36 2.66 1.71
N SER A 14 17.28 1.41 2.16
CA SER A 14 18.31 0.41 1.89
C SER A 14 17.70 -0.98 1.79
N GLU A 15 18.36 -1.81 1.03
CA GLU A 15 17.98 -3.18 0.71
C GLU A 15 18.97 -4.11 1.41
N SER A 16 18.47 -5.16 2.08
CA SER A 16 19.34 -6.24 2.56
C SER A 16 19.30 -7.39 1.56
N VAL A 17 20.47 -7.82 1.07
CA VAL A 17 20.60 -8.83 0.02
C VAL A 17 21.36 -10.03 0.58
N CYS A 18 20.79 -11.23 0.39
CA CYS A 18 21.45 -12.50 0.67
C CYS A 18 21.47 -13.36 -0.59
N VAL A 19 22.64 -13.85 -0.98
CA VAL A 19 22.85 -14.69 -2.16
C VAL A 19 23.32 -16.06 -1.71
N THR A 20 22.64 -17.10 -2.20
CA THR A 20 22.99 -18.49 -1.93
C THR A 20 23.14 -19.28 -3.21
N ASP A 21 24.01 -20.29 -3.18
CA ASP A 21 24.09 -21.30 -4.23
C ASP A 21 22.98 -22.36 -4.09
N ASN A 22 23.02 -23.38 -4.95
CA ASN A 22 22.10 -24.51 -4.95
C ASN A 22 22.15 -25.35 -3.65
N GLU A 23 23.30 -25.41 -2.98
CA GLU A 23 23.48 -26.12 -1.71
C GLU A 23 22.96 -25.29 -0.52
N GLY A 24 22.67 -24.01 -0.73
CA GLY A 24 22.22 -23.07 0.29
C GLY A 24 23.37 -22.44 1.07
N LYS A 25 24.61 -22.55 0.57
CA LYS A 25 25.75 -21.83 1.13
C LYS A 25 25.63 -20.36 0.77
N ILE A 26 25.79 -19.48 1.76
CA ILE A 26 25.82 -18.04 1.53
C ILE A 26 27.10 -17.71 0.75
N VAL A 27 26.92 -17.25 -0.49
CA VAL A 27 28.00 -16.77 -1.36
C VAL A 27 28.30 -15.31 -1.04
N GLU A 28 27.24 -14.51 -0.84
CA GLU A 28 27.35 -13.09 -0.52
C GLU A 28 26.21 -12.62 0.39
N GLU A 29 26.51 -11.63 1.22
CA GLU A 29 25.52 -10.91 2.01
C GLU A 29 25.95 -9.46 2.18
N TYR A 30 25.10 -8.52 1.81
CA TYR A 30 25.41 -7.10 1.87
C TYR A 30 24.15 -6.23 1.97
N ARG A 31 24.35 -4.94 2.21
CA ARG A 31 23.31 -3.92 2.07
C ARG A 31 23.66 -2.98 0.94
N MET A 32 22.65 -2.47 0.26
CA MET A 32 22.82 -1.42 -0.73
C MET A 32 21.75 -0.35 -0.53
N ASP A 33 22.09 0.91 -0.83
CA ASP A 33 21.10 1.98 -0.82
C ASP A 33 20.13 1.80 -1.99
N ASN A 34 18.88 2.20 -1.80
CA ASN A 34 17.85 2.12 -2.83
C ASN A 34 18.00 3.26 -3.85
N THR A 35 19.05 3.19 -4.68
CA THR A 35 19.35 4.15 -5.74
C THR A 35 19.45 3.46 -7.11
N GLU A 36 19.26 4.22 -8.18
CA GLU A 36 19.33 3.71 -9.55
C GLU A 36 20.72 3.14 -9.89
N GLU A 37 21.79 3.76 -9.38
CA GLU A 37 23.16 3.32 -9.58
C GLU A 37 23.40 1.94 -8.95
N ASN A 38 22.91 1.72 -7.73
CA ASN A 38 23.04 0.44 -7.03
C ASN A 38 22.22 -0.66 -7.69
N TRP A 39 21.01 -0.36 -8.16
CA TRP A 39 20.22 -1.32 -8.95
C TRP A 39 20.89 -1.64 -10.27
N THR A 40 21.48 -0.65 -10.95
CA THR A 40 22.26 -0.88 -12.17
C THR A 40 23.47 -1.78 -11.91
N ALA A 41 24.19 -1.56 -10.81
CA ALA A 41 25.30 -2.41 -10.40
C ALA A 41 24.83 -3.84 -10.05
N PHE A 42 23.72 -3.98 -9.32
CA PHE A 42 23.09 -5.27 -9.03
C PHE A 42 22.77 -6.03 -10.32
N MET A 43 22.12 -5.37 -11.28
CA MET A 43 21.69 -5.99 -12.53
C MET A 43 22.85 -6.36 -13.47
N LYS A 44 24.00 -5.69 -13.35
CA LYS A 44 25.25 -6.06 -14.05
C LYS A 44 25.96 -7.23 -13.39
N LYS A 45 25.83 -7.35 -12.06
CA LYS A 45 26.53 -8.35 -11.26
C LYS A 45 25.91 -9.74 -11.36
N TYR A 46 24.58 -9.83 -11.39
CA TYR A 46 23.87 -11.11 -11.40
C TYR A 46 23.30 -11.46 -12.77
N HIS A 47 23.39 -12.76 -13.11
CA HIS A 47 22.84 -13.29 -14.36
C HIS A 47 21.32 -13.42 -14.30
N LYS A 48 20.67 -13.43 -15.48
CA LYS A 48 19.20 -13.45 -15.61
C LYS A 48 18.55 -14.77 -15.19
N ASP A 49 19.32 -15.85 -15.12
CA ASP A 49 18.90 -17.17 -14.62
C ASP A 49 18.91 -17.27 -13.08
N THR A 50 19.23 -16.18 -12.39
CA THR A 50 19.15 -16.06 -10.93
C THR A 50 17.70 -15.96 -10.49
N GLU A 51 17.32 -16.75 -9.49
CA GLU A 51 15.99 -16.70 -8.88
C GLU A 51 15.98 -15.70 -7.73
N ILE A 52 15.06 -14.72 -7.76
CA ILE A 52 15.03 -13.62 -6.79
C ILE A 52 13.70 -13.60 -6.03
N ALA A 53 13.75 -13.58 -4.70
CA ALA A 53 12.60 -13.43 -3.82
C ALA A 53 12.60 -12.07 -3.13
N VAL A 54 11.45 -11.40 -3.13
CA VAL A 54 11.22 -10.11 -2.46
C VAL A 54 9.94 -10.19 -1.63
N GLU A 55 9.92 -9.65 -0.42
CA GLU A 55 8.69 -9.57 0.39
C GLU A 55 7.68 -8.54 -0.17
N THR A 56 6.39 -8.87 -0.11
CA THR A 56 5.29 -7.94 -0.38
C THR A 56 5.32 -6.72 0.56
N SER A 57 5.78 -5.59 0.03
CA SER A 57 5.67 -4.26 0.63
C SER A 57 5.50 -3.19 -0.45
N THR A 58 5.29 -1.92 -0.08
CA THR A 58 5.24 -0.83 -1.07
C THR A 58 6.54 -0.74 -1.85
N THR A 59 7.69 -0.79 -1.16
CA THR A 59 9.01 -0.79 -1.80
C THR A 59 9.29 -2.11 -2.52
N GLY A 60 8.94 -3.24 -1.91
CA GLY A 60 9.16 -4.57 -2.48
C GLY A 60 8.46 -4.75 -3.83
N LYS A 61 7.26 -4.18 -4.01
CA LYS A 61 6.59 -4.15 -5.32
C LYS A 61 7.35 -3.35 -6.37
N TYR A 62 7.92 -2.20 -6.01
CA TYR A 62 8.72 -1.40 -6.92
C TYR A 62 9.95 -2.19 -7.39
N VAL A 63 10.71 -2.76 -6.45
CA VAL A 63 11.87 -3.61 -6.73
C VAL A 63 11.50 -4.81 -7.61
N ALA A 64 10.38 -5.45 -7.29
CA ALA A 64 9.84 -6.57 -8.03
C ALA A 64 9.59 -6.23 -9.51
N HIS A 65 8.89 -5.11 -9.77
CA HIS A 65 8.67 -4.64 -11.14
C HIS A 65 9.99 -4.25 -11.83
N LEU A 66 10.86 -3.49 -11.16
CA LEU A 66 12.15 -3.08 -11.72
C LEU A 66 12.98 -4.26 -12.23
N LEU A 67 13.12 -5.32 -11.42
CA LEU A 67 13.90 -6.49 -11.78
C LEU A 67 13.20 -7.34 -12.85
N ARG A 68 11.88 -7.53 -12.76
CA ARG A 68 11.10 -8.28 -13.76
C ARG A 68 11.15 -7.59 -15.13
N ASP A 69 10.99 -6.28 -15.17
CA ASP A 69 11.01 -5.49 -16.41
C ASP A 69 12.42 -5.46 -17.05
N ASN A 70 13.47 -5.76 -16.27
CA ASN A 70 14.83 -5.98 -16.74
C ASN A 70 15.16 -7.47 -16.99
N GLY A 71 14.16 -8.36 -17.02
CA GLY A 71 14.30 -9.76 -17.43
C GLY A 71 14.84 -10.72 -16.36
N PHE A 72 14.79 -10.36 -15.07
CA PHE A 72 15.08 -11.30 -13.99
C PHE A 72 13.86 -12.18 -13.65
N HIS A 73 14.12 -13.37 -13.15
CA HIS A 73 13.10 -14.25 -12.58
C HIS A 73 12.80 -13.83 -11.14
N LEU A 74 11.55 -13.43 -10.89
CA LEU A 74 11.17 -12.81 -9.63
C LEU A 74 9.93 -13.44 -9.00
N HIS A 75 10.06 -13.74 -7.71
CA HIS A 75 9.05 -14.31 -6.84
C HIS A 75 8.70 -13.31 -5.73
N LEU A 76 7.41 -12.96 -5.63
CA LEU A 76 6.95 -12.01 -4.62
C LEU A 76 6.36 -12.76 -3.42
N ALA A 77 7.01 -12.71 -2.27
CA ALA A 77 6.61 -13.47 -1.09
C ALA A 77 5.51 -12.76 -0.27
N ASN A 78 4.50 -13.51 0.16
CA ASN A 78 3.41 -13.03 0.99
C ASN A 78 3.88 -12.75 2.43
N SER A 79 3.94 -11.47 2.80
CA SER A 79 4.41 -10.99 4.09
C SER A 79 3.55 -11.48 5.26
N LYS A 80 2.25 -11.66 5.03
CA LYS A 80 1.34 -12.17 6.07
C LYS A 80 1.63 -13.63 6.38
N GLU A 81 1.83 -14.44 5.34
CA GLU A 81 2.14 -15.87 5.49
C GLU A 81 3.55 -16.09 6.04
N LEU A 82 4.54 -15.33 5.56
CA LEU A 82 5.89 -15.32 6.14
C LEU A 82 5.86 -15.03 7.64
N LYS A 83 5.11 -14.01 8.07
CA LYS A 83 4.96 -13.69 9.50
C LYS A 83 4.32 -14.83 10.31
N LEU A 84 3.42 -15.61 9.71
CA LEU A 84 2.84 -16.79 10.37
C LEU A 84 3.86 -17.92 10.51
N ILE A 85 4.71 -18.13 9.51
CA ILE A 85 5.77 -19.15 9.50
C ILE A 85 6.89 -18.81 10.49
N PHE A 86 7.25 -17.53 10.63
CA PHE A 86 8.41 -17.08 11.40
C PHE A 86 8.08 -16.32 12.71
N LYS A 87 6.87 -16.52 13.26
CA LYS A 87 6.31 -15.82 14.46
C LYS A 87 7.25 -15.62 15.67
N SER A 88 8.36 -16.35 15.80
CA SER A 88 9.22 -16.40 16.99
C SER A 88 10.68 -15.93 16.80
N LYS A 89 11.11 -15.52 15.60
CA LYS A 89 12.52 -15.10 15.41
C LYS A 89 12.73 -13.62 15.71
N LYS A 90 13.85 -13.30 16.36
CA LYS A 90 14.37 -11.93 16.49
C LYS A 90 14.52 -11.34 15.08
N LYS A 91 13.70 -10.34 14.77
CA LYS A 91 13.69 -9.65 13.49
C LYS A 91 15.00 -8.88 13.32
N THR A 92 15.79 -9.26 12.33
CA THR A 92 16.92 -8.47 11.84
C THR A 92 16.84 -8.50 10.32
N ASP A 93 17.03 -7.35 9.66
CA ASP A 93 16.87 -7.23 8.19
C ASP A 93 17.72 -8.26 7.41
N ARG A 94 18.89 -8.64 7.94
CA ARG A 94 19.74 -9.71 7.37
C ARG A 94 19.10 -11.10 7.46
N ASN A 95 18.41 -11.40 8.56
CA ASN A 95 17.72 -12.67 8.71
C ASN A 95 16.54 -12.79 7.74
N ASP A 96 15.86 -11.69 7.45
CA ASP A 96 14.69 -11.68 6.57
C ASP A 96 15.13 -11.99 5.12
N ALA A 97 16.22 -11.37 4.63
CA ALA A 97 16.82 -11.70 3.33
C ALA A 97 17.29 -13.16 3.22
N ARG A 98 17.94 -13.69 4.27
CA ARG A 98 18.35 -15.12 4.31
C ARG A 98 17.16 -16.08 4.25
N ILE A 99 16.07 -15.74 4.96
CA ILE A 99 14.84 -16.53 4.97
C ILE A 99 14.24 -16.58 3.58
N LEU A 100 14.16 -15.45 2.88
CA LEU A 100 13.66 -15.37 1.50
C LEU A 100 14.49 -16.24 0.55
N ALA A 101 15.82 -16.10 0.57
CA ALA A 101 16.73 -16.89 -0.27
C ALA A 101 16.56 -18.39 -0.02
N ARG A 102 16.48 -18.78 1.27
CA ARG A 102 16.30 -20.18 1.67
C ARG A 102 14.97 -20.75 1.16
N LEU A 103 13.86 -20.05 1.41
CA LEU A 103 12.53 -20.54 1.05
C LEU A 103 12.35 -20.65 -0.47
N LEU A 104 12.91 -19.68 -1.21
CA LEU A 104 12.91 -19.75 -2.67
C LEU A 104 13.67 -20.97 -3.17
N ARG A 105 14.87 -21.22 -2.63
CA ARG A 105 15.69 -22.36 -2.99
C ARG A 105 15.03 -23.71 -2.68
N THR A 106 14.30 -23.81 -1.57
CA THR A 106 13.63 -25.06 -1.17
C THR A 106 12.25 -25.24 -1.81
N GLY A 107 11.73 -24.24 -2.51
CA GLY A 107 10.38 -24.27 -3.08
C GLY A 107 9.27 -24.07 -2.05
N ASP A 108 9.61 -23.61 -0.84
CA ASP A 108 8.68 -23.39 0.28
C ASP A 108 8.22 -21.93 0.37
N LEU A 109 8.55 -21.09 -0.61
CA LEU A 109 8.22 -19.67 -0.59
C LEU A 109 6.70 -19.49 -0.69
N PRO A 110 6.04 -18.80 0.25
CA PRO A 110 4.63 -18.46 0.14
C PRO A 110 4.46 -17.37 -0.92
N GLU A 111 4.31 -17.76 -2.17
CA GLU A 111 4.25 -16.81 -3.28
C GLU A 111 2.91 -16.08 -3.36
N SER A 112 3.01 -14.81 -3.73
CA SER A 112 1.89 -13.93 -4.00
C SER A 112 1.95 -13.45 -5.43
N TYR A 113 0.78 -13.22 -6.01
CA TYR A 113 0.67 -12.70 -7.36
C TYR A 113 1.23 -11.27 -7.44
N LEU A 114 2.26 -11.08 -8.28
CA LEU A 114 2.73 -9.76 -8.70
C LEU A 114 1.87 -9.29 -9.89
N PRO A 115 0.94 -8.33 -9.71
CA PRO A 115 0.13 -7.81 -10.80
C PRO A 115 0.98 -7.17 -11.90
N THR A 116 0.43 -7.05 -13.10
CA THR A 116 0.99 -6.16 -14.13
C THR A 116 0.76 -4.71 -13.73
N LYS A 117 1.44 -3.77 -14.39
CA LYS A 117 1.27 -2.33 -14.14
C LYS A 117 -0.18 -1.89 -14.35
N GLU A 118 -0.81 -2.36 -15.42
CA GLU A 118 -2.20 -2.04 -15.76
C GLU A 118 -3.16 -2.49 -14.67
N ILE A 119 -2.97 -3.71 -14.14
CA ILE A 119 -3.78 -4.26 -13.05
C ILE A 119 -3.55 -3.47 -11.75
N ASP A 120 -2.31 -3.08 -11.45
CA ASP A 120 -2.00 -2.31 -10.24
C ASP A 120 -2.56 -0.87 -10.33
N ASP A 121 -2.59 -0.25 -11.52
CA ASP A 121 -3.21 1.05 -11.77
C ASP A 121 -4.72 1.00 -11.53
N ILE A 122 -5.40 -0.01 -12.08
CA ILE A 122 -6.84 -0.26 -11.84
C ILE A 122 -7.10 -0.46 -10.34
N ARG A 123 -6.30 -1.31 -9.68
CA ARG A 123 -6.43 -1.56 -8.23
C ARG A 123 -6.20 -0.30 -7.41
N THR A 124 -5.30 0.58 -7.84
CA THR A 124 -5.05 1.87 -7.19
C THR A 124 -6.27 2.77 -7.29
N MET A 125 -6.90 2.87 -8.46
CA MET A 125 -8.15 3.60 -8.64
C MET A 125 -9.30 3.03 -7.79
N ILE A 126 -9.45 1.70 -7.73
CA ILE A 126 -10.47 1.05 -6.91
C ILE A 126 -10.25 1.33 -5.41
N ARG A 127 -9.01 1.19 -4.92
CA ARG A 127 -8.66 1.47 -3.52
C ARG A 127 -8.89 2.93 -3.17
N TYR A 128 -8.48 3.85 -4.04
CA TYR A 128 -8.70 5.27 -3.83
C TYR A 128 -10.20 5.61 -3.80
N ARG A 129 -10.99 5.07 -4.73
CA ARG A 129 -12.44 5.23 -4.73
C ARG A 129 -13.08 4.74 -3.43
N ARG A 130 -12.64 3.59 -2.90
CA ARG A 130 -13.10 3.07 -1.60
C ARG A 130 -12.77 4.05 -0.47
N SER A 131 -11.52 4.53 -0.40
CA SER A 131 -11.08 5.51 0.60
C SER A 131 -11.96 6.77 0.60
N LEU A 132 -12.27 7.32 -0.57
CA LEU A 132 -13.16 8.50 -0.67
C LEU A 132 -14.57 8.21 -0.13
N GLY A 133 -15.08 6.99 -0.30
CA GLY A 133 -16.37 6.57 0.27
C GLY A 133 -16.33 6.46 1.80
N GLU A 134 -15.23 5.95 2.34
CA GLU A 134 -14.98 5.91 3.79
C GLU A 134 -14.88 7.32 4.37
N ASP A 135 -14.17 8.24 3.70
CA ASP A 135 -14.05 9.64 4.10
C ASP A 135 -15.40 10.38 4.09
N ILE A 136 -16.24 10.15 3.06
CA ILE A 136 -17.62 10.68 3.03
C ILE A 136 -18.41 10.20 4.24
N THR A 137 -18.31 8.92 4.57
CA THR A 137 -19.03 8.33 5.71
C THR A 137 -18.54 8.94 7.03
N ALA A 138 -17.23 9.11 7.19
CA ALA A 138 -16.65 9.76 8.36
C ALA A 138 -17.12 11.22 8.50
N ILE A 139 -17.16 11.98 7.41
CA ILE A 139 -17.64 13.36 7.41
C ILE A 139 -19.13 13.43 7.77
N LYS A 140 -19.98 12.57 7.18
CA LYS A 140 -21.40 12.46 7.54
C LYS A 140 -21.58 12.25 9.03
N ASN A 141 -20.85 11.30 9.61
CA ASN A 141 -20.91 10.99 11.04
C ASN A 141 -20.48 12.20 11.91
N ARG A 142 -19.44 12.93 11.50
CA ARG A 142 -18.99 14.14 12.21
C ARG A 142 -20.03 15.25 12.15
N VAL A 143 -20.68 15.46 11.01
CA VAL A 143 -21.79 16.43 10.89
C VAL A 143 -22.95 16.02 11.80
N HIS A 144 -23.35 14.74 11.79
CA HIS A 144 -24.37 14.24 12.71
C HIS A 144 -24.01 14.52 14.18
N ALA A 145 -22.77 14.26 14.60
CA ALA A 145 -22.34 14.52 15.97
C ALA A 145 -22.43 16.01 16.36
N ILE A 146 -22.07 16.92 15.45
CA ILE A 146 -22.18 18.36 15.68
C ILE A 146 -23.65 18.79 15.79
N LEU A 147 -24.53 18.26 14.96
CA LEU A 147 -25.96 18.58 15.04
C LEU A 147 -26.56 18.05 16.35
N THR A 148 -26.27 16.80 16.72
CA THR A 148 -26.76 16.17 17.95
C THR A 148 -26.32 16.93 19.20
N ARG A 149 -25.06 17.35 19.30
CA ARG A 149 -24.58 18.11 20.48
C ARG A 149 -25.24 19.49 20.63
N ASN A 150 -25.78 20.04 19.54
CA ASN A 150 -26.56 21.28 19.54
C ASN A 150 -28.07 21.04 19.65
N GLY A 151 -28.51 19.80 19.92
CA GLY A 151 -29.92 19.45 20.03
C GLY A 151 -30.68 19.48 18.70
N ILE A 152 -29.97 19.46 17.57
CA ILE A 152 -30.56 19.53 16.23
C ILE A 152 -30.71 18.11 15.68
N SER A 153 -31.93 17.69 15.42
CA SER A 153 -32.23 16.42 14.76
C SER A 153 -32.67 16.65 13.33
N ILE A 154 -31.97 16.03 12.37
CA ILE A 154 -32.32 16.05 10.95
C ILE A 154 -32.53 14.62 10.47
N THR A 155 -33.78 14.25 10.27
CA THR A 155 -34.15 12.99 9.63
C THR A 155 -34.02 13.15 8.12
N ALA A 156 -33.00 12.55 7.51
CA ALA A 156 -32.80 12.54 6.07
C ALA A 156 -32.08 11.26 5.63
N SER A 157 -32.43 10.75 4.44
CA SER A 157 -31.70 9.66 3.78
C SER A 157 -30.33 10.12 3.26
N ASP A 158 -30.19 11.41 2.92
CA ASP A 158 -28.91 12.04 2.62
C ASP A 158 -28.79 13.39 3.35
N ILE A 159 -27.89 13.44 4.33
CA ILE A 159 -27.62 14.63 5.13
C ILE A 159 -27.04 15.79 4.30
N PHE A 160 -26.41 15.49 3.17
CA PHE A 160 -25.88 16.49 2.23
C PHE A 160 -26.80 16.76 1.04
N GLY A 161 -28.02 16.22 1.05
CA GLY A 161 -29.04 16.55 0.05
C GLY A 161 -29.47 18.03 0.16
N LYS A 162 -29.90 18.64 -0.95
CA LYS A 162 -30.27 20.08 -1.01
C LYS A 162 -31.17 20.54 0.15
N ARG A 163 -32.22 19.77 0.46
CA ARG A 163 -33.17 20.07 1.56
C ARG A 163 -32.53 19.99 2.94
N SER A 164 -31.67 18.98 3.17
CA SER A 164 -30.96 18.77 4.43
C SER A 164 -29.94 19.88 4.66
N LEU A 165 -29.18 20.25 3.63
CA LEU A 165 -28.22 21.36 3.68
C LEU A 165 -28.88 22.69 4.04
N SER A 166 -30.03 23.01 3.44
CA SER A 166 -30.78 24.23 3.81
C SER A 166 -31.17 24.23 5.29
N LYS A 167 -31.64 23.10 5.82
CA LYS A 167 -31.97 22.95 7.25
C LYS A 167 -30.75 23.05 8.16
N ILE A 168 -29.62 22.48 7.74
CA ILE A 168 -28.34 22.57 8.46
C ILE A 168 -27.91 24.02 8.57
N LEU A 169 -27.90 24.76 7.45
CA LEU A 169 -27.52 26.17 7.41
C LEU A 169 -28.46 27.08 8.22
N GLU A 170 -29.76 26.77 8.23
CA GLU A 170 -30.72 27.51 9.07
C GLU A 170 -30.47 27.25 10.56
N SER A 171 -30.24 25.99 10.93
CA SER A 171 -29.98 25.59 12.32
C SER A 171 -28.63 26.09 12.82
N SER A 172 -27.66 26.26 11.92
CA SER A 172 -26.31 26.74 12.23
C SER A 172 -26.31 28.15 12.83
N LYS A 173 -27.32 28.97 12.52
CA LYS A 173 -27.52 30.30 13.12
C LYS A 173 -27.67 30.29 14.65
N LYS A 174 -28.06 29.14 15.22
CA LYS A 174 -28.25 28.95 16.68
C LYS A 174 -27.05 28.26 17.35
N MET A 175 -26.05 27.85 16.56
CA MET A 175 -24.87 27.14 17.04
C MET A 175 -23.77 28.12 17.44
N SER A 176 -22.81 27.65 18.26
CA SER A 176 -21.63 28.45 18.60
C SER A 176 -20.80 28.83 17.36
N GLY A 177 -20.00 29.89 17.45
CA GLY A 177 -19.09 30.26 16.36
C GLY A 177 -18.09 29.15 16.01
N ALA A 178 -17.58 28.44 17.01
CA ALA A 178 -16.68 27.30 16.82
C ALA A 178 -17.37 26.15 16.05
N ASP A 179 -18.60 25.83 16.43
CA ASP A 179 -19.35 24.76 15.78
C ASP A 179 -19.71 25.10 14.32
N ASN A 180 -20.02 26.37 14.06
CA ASN A 180 -20.23 26.88 12.71
C ASN A 180 -18.99 26.75 11.82
N ILE A 181 -17.80 27.07 12.35
CA ILE A 181 -16.53 26.92 11.61
C ILE A 181 -16.31 25.46 11.24
N VAL A 182 -16.41 24.54 12.20
CA VAL A 182 -16.19 23.10 11.96
C VAL A 182 -17.23 22.54 10.99
N LEU A 183 -18.50 22.90 11.14
CA LEU A 183 -19.57 22.46 10.24
C LEU A 183 -19.32 22.93 8.79
N THR A 184 -18.91 24.18 8.61
CA THR A 184 -18.63 24.75 7.29
C THR A 184 -17.44 24.06 6.62
N ASP A 185 -16.37 23.81 7.38
CA ASP A 185 -15.20 23.05 6.90
C ASP A 185 -15.58 21.62 6.48
N LEU A 186 -16.37 20.91 7.29
CA LEU A 186 -16.85 19.56 6.96
C LEU A 186 -17.71 19.54 5.69
N ILE A 187 -18.56 20.53 5.47
CA ILE A 187 -19.34 20.67 4.23
C ILE A 187 -18.40 20.90 3.04
N SER A 188 -17.37 21.74 3.20
CA SER A 188 -16.36 21.98 2.16
C SER A 188 -15.60 20.72 1.79
N GLN A 189 -15.13 19.96 2.80
CA GLN A 189 -14.45 18.67 2.60
C GLN A 189 -15.35 17.66 1.89
N PHE A 190 -16.63 17.55 2.31
CA PHE A 190 -17.59 16.67 1.66
C PHE A 190 -17.74 16.99 0.16
N ASN A 191 -17.85 18.26 -0.20
CA ASN A 191 -17.97 18.69 -1.59
C ASN A 191 -16.72 18.31 -2.40
N GLY A 192 -15.52 18.54 -1.84
CA GLY A 192 -14.26 18.19 -2.48
C GLY A 192 -14.10 16.68 -2.72
N ILE A 193 -14.40 15.87 -1.71
CA ILE A 193 -14.31 14.40 -1.80
C ILE A 193 -15.39 13.84 -2.74
N SER A 194 -16.61 14.37 -2.69
CA SER A 194 -17.69 13.98 -3.60
C SER A 194 -17.34 14.22 -5.06
N GLU A 195 -16.63 15.32 -5.35
CA GLU A 195 -16.13 15.60 -6.69
C GLU A 195 -15.01 14.62 -7.10
N GLY A 196 -14.09 14.30 -6.18
CA GLY A 196 -13.11 13.23 -6.39
C GLY A 196 -13.75 11.87 -6.72
N LEU A 197 -14.85 11.54 -6.05
CA LEU A 197 -15.59 10.30 -6.27
C LEU A 197 -16.25 10.25 -7.66
N ARG A 198 -16.70 11.40 -8.18
CA ARG A 198 -17.24 11.53 -9.55
C ARG A 198 -16.13 11.33 -10.59
N ARG A 199 -14.97 11.95 -10.40
CA ARG A 199 -13.80 11.76 -11.29
C ARG A 199 -13.41 10.28 -11.39
N CYS A 200 -13.37 9.57 -10.26
CA CYS A 200 -13.07 8.13 -10.24
C CYS A 200 -14.11 7.28 -11.00
N ARG A 201 -15.35 7.74 -11.16
CA ARG A 201 -16.40 7.02 -11.90
C ARG A 201 -16.21 7.15 -13.42
N ILE A 202 -15.74 8.31 -13.88
CA ILE A 202 -15.49 8.61 -15.30
C ILE A 202 -14.26 7.84 -15.79
N SER A 203 -13.19 7.76 -14.99
CA SER A 203 -11.94 7.10 -15.38
C SER A 203 -11.97 5.56 -15.39
N LEU A 204 -13.11 4.93 -15.05
CA LEU A 204 -13.28 3.47 -15.01
C LEU A 204 -14.20 2.94 -16.15
N HIS A 205 -14.60 3.81 -17.08
CA HIS A 205 -15.33 3.47 -18.31
C HIS A 205 -14.46 3.81 -19.51
#